data_AF-A0A238Z6T9-F1
#
_entry.id   AF-A0A238Z6T9-F1
#
_cell.length_a   1.000
_cell.length_b   1.000
_cell.length_c   1.000
_cell.angle_alpha   90.00
_cell.angle_beta   90.00
_cell.angle_gamma   90.00
#
_symmetry.space_group_name_H-M   'P 1'
#
loop_
_entity.id
_entity.type
_entity.pdbx_description
1 polymer ?
#
loop_
_entity_poly.entity_id
_entity_poly.type
_entity_poly.pdbx_seq_one_letter_code
_entity_poly.pdbx_strand_id
1 'polypeptide(L)'
;MGDVNPNRLRWGAIAWLLTLQFFVMETLAQARYAGSYSRADDVISALGAAESAAHQLMNASFVVQAALILGGALLLRPVLLRGAAQVAPVLLGAAALGVLLVGVFPTDSSPTAHAVGAVLYLVGGGLGLIALAYAVRPRSEAVATTLALLGLIATSATVFFLTGVTAYLGEGGTERAAAYPLPLGLALAGAALWRLGRIPVDTERPSRREERERARAEREARARVRDEALAAGTGSTRPAAHGSDEIDAGAPRSGPARPRD
;
A
#
# COMPACT_ATOMS: atom_id res chain seq x y z
N MET A 1 24.09 7.15 -2.31
CA MET A 1 22.79 7.06 -3.02
C MET A 1 23.11 6.91 -4.49
N GLY A 2 22.82 5.78 -5.14
CA GLY A 2 22.99 5.70 -6.59
C GLY A 2 21.82 6.40 -7.25
N ASP A 3 22.05 7.57 -7.85
CA ASP A 3 21.03 8.28 -8.62
C ASP A 3 20.44 7.34 -9.66
N VAL A 4 19.16 6.99 -9.50
CA VAL A 4 18.46 6.20 -10.51
C VAL A 4 18.44 7.04 -11.78
N ASN A 5 19.10 6.56 -12.84
CA ASN A 5 19.22 7.29 -14.09
C ASN A 5 17.84 7.88 -14.51
N PRO A 6 17.71 9.21 -14.64
CA PRO A 6 16.43 9.87 -14.93
C PRO A 6 15.74 9.33 -16.17
N ASN A 7 16.50 8.86 -17.17
CA ASN A 7 15.95 8.27 -18.38
C ASN A 7 15.28 6.92 -18.09
N ARG A 8 15.82 6.11 -17.17
CA ARG A 8 15.20 4.83 -16.77
C ARG A 8 13.87 5.06 -16.06
N LEU A 9 13.79 6.07 -15.20
CA LEU A 9 12.54 6.46 -14.54
C LEU A 9 11.50 6.93 -15.57
N ARG A 10 11.89 7.81 -16.50
CA ARG A 10 11.00 8.33 -17.54
C ARG A 10 10.44 7.21 -18.43
N TRP A 11 11.32 6.39 -19.01
CA TRP A 11 10.91 5.31 -19.90
C TRP A 11 10.13 4.21 -19.17
N GLY A 12 10.49 3.90 -17.93
CA GLY A 12 9.75 2.92 -17.14
C GLY A 12 8.33 3.39 -16.81
N ALA A 13 8.18 4.67 -16.48
CA ALA A 13 6.87 5.28 -16.26
C ALA A 13 6.04 5.41 -17.55
N ILE A 14 6.64 5.73 -18.70
CA ILE A 14 5.96 5.69 -20.01
C ILE A 14 5.51 4.27 -20.33
N ALA A 15 6.38 3.27 -20.16
CA ALA A 15 6.03 1.88 -20.43
C ALA A 15 4.81 1.45 -19.61
N TRP A 16 4.80 1.75 -18.30
CA TRP A 16 3.66 1.44 -17.45
C TRP A 16 2.41 2.28 -17.75
N LEU A 17 2.55 3.55 -18.13
CA LEU A 17 1.41 4.36 -18.57
C LEU A 17 0.78 3.79 -19.84
N LEU A 18 1.60 3.33 -20.79
CA LEU A 18 1.13 2.75 -22.05
C LEU A 18 0.43 1.40 -21.87
N THR A 19 0.48 0.76 -20.69
CA THR A 19 -0.33 -0.44 -20.41
C THR A 19 -1.84 -0.16 -20.50
N LEU A 20 -2.25 1.11 -20.48
CA LEU A 20 -3.64 1.52 -20.73
C LEU A 20 -4.08 1.29 -22.19
N GLN A 21 -3.16 1.04 -23.12
CA GLN A 21 -3.48 0.67 -24.51
C GLN A 21 -4.42 -0.54 -24.58
N PHE A 22 -4.30 -1.46 -23.61
CA PHE A 22 -5.15 -2.64 -23.49
C PHE A 22 -6.65 -2.27 -23.56
N PHE A 23 -7.09 -1.24 -22.83
CA PHE A 23 -8.50 -0.84 -22.78
C PHE A 23 -9.01 -0.30 -24.13
N VAL A 24 -8.15 0.40 -24.87
CA VAL A 24 -8.48 0.89 -26.21
C VAL A 24 -8.66 -0.30 -27.14
N MET A 25 -7.72 -1.25 -27.13
CA MET A 25 -7.77 -2.42 -28.01
C MET A 25 -8.91 -3.37 -27.66
N GLU A 26 -9.20 -3.58 -26.38
CA GLU A 26 -10.36 -4.36 -25.92
C GLU A 26 -11.67 -3.73 -26.42
N THR A 27 -11.81 -2.41 -26.30
CA THR A 27 -13.02 -1.69 -26.75
C THR A 27 -13.18 -1.78 -28.27
N LEU A 28 -12.08 -1.66 -29.02
CA LEU A 28 -12.09 -1.83 -30.48
C LEU A 28 -12.37 -3.27 -30.91
N ALA A 29 -11.88 -4.26 -30.16
CA ALA A 29 -12.14 -5.67 -30.43
C ALA A 29 -13.61 -6.02 -30.16
N GLN A 30 -14.14 -5.56 -29.03
CA GLN A 30 -15.57 -5.68 -28.70
C GLN A 30 -16.45 -5.03 -29.75
N ALA A 31 -16.13 -3.81 -30.20
CA ALA A 31 -16.93 -3.10 -31.22
C ALA A 31 -16.97 -3.82 -32.57
N ARG A 32 -16.03 -4.74 -32.82
CA ARG A 32 -15.96 -5.58 -34.02
C ARG A 32 -16.41 -7.02 -33.80
N TYR A 33 -16.91 -7.33 -32.60
CA TYR A 33 -17.42 -8.67 -32.32
C TYR A 33 -18.70 -8.90 -33.12
N ALA A 34 -18.75 -10.00 -33.89
CA ALA A 34 -19.84 -10.24 -34.84
C ALA A 34 -21.16 -10.66 -34.15
N GLY A 35 -21.07 -11.26 -32.96
CA GLY A 35 -22.22 -11.66 -32.13
C GLY A 35 -22.57 -10.66 -31.02
N SER A 36 -23.52 -11.04 -30.18
CA SER A 36 -23.80 -10.31 -28.94
C SER A 36 -22.65 -10.52 -27.94
N TYR A 37 -21.90 -9.47 -27.64
CA TYR A 37 -20.85 -9.48 -26.61
C TYR A 37 -21.29 -8.68 -25.37
N SER A 38 -21.47 -9.35 -24.25
CA SER A 38 -21.76 -8.80 -22.94
C SER A 38 -20.48 -8.69 -22.11
N ARG A 39 -20.16 -7.50 -21.58
CA ARG A 39 -19.01 -7.37 -20.66
C ARG A 39 -19.21 -8.07 -19.31
N ALA A 40 -20.47 -8.31 -18.93
CA ALA A 40 -20.79 -9.04 -17.70
C ALA A 40 -20.59 -10.54 -17.91
N ASP A 41 -21.09 -11.07 -19.03
CA ASP A 41 -21.16 -12.52 -19.22
C ASP A 41 -19.96 -13.07 -19.99
N ASP A 42 -19.47 -12.35 -21.01
CA ASP A 42 -18.40 -12.83 -21.89
C ASP A 42 -17.02 -12.42 -21.40
N VAL A 43 -16.14 -13.42 -21.30
CA VAL A 43 -14.73 -13.25 -20.94
C VAL A 43 -13.97 -12.41 -21.96
N ILE A 44 -12.95 -11.70 -21.50
CA ILE A 44 -11.98 -10.92 -22.29
C ILE A 44 -11.28 -11.85 -23.30
N SER A 45 -10.95 -13.09 -22.89
CA SER A 45 -10.29 -14.07 -23.75
C SER A 45 -11.10 -14.44 -25.00
N ALA A 46 -12.43 -14.35 -24.97
CA ALA A 46 -13.28 -14.56 -26.13
C ALA A 46 -13.01 -13.55 -27.26
N LEU A 47 -12.52 -12.35 -26.92
CA LEU A 47 -12.10 -11.35 -27.91
C LEU A 47 -10.82 -11.75 -28.65
N GLY A 48 -10.02 -12.67 -28.09
CA GLY A 48 -8.79 -13.21 -28.66
C GLY A 48 -8.95 -14.55 -29.38
N ALA A 49 -10.12 -15.20 -29.29
CA ALA A 49 -10.44 -16.45 -29.99
C ALA A 49 -10.80 -16.21 -31.46
N ALA A 50 -10.63 -17.21 -32.33
CA ALA A 50 -10.78 -17.07 -33.78
C ALA A 50 -12.15 -16.51 -34.22
N GLU A 51 -13.22 -16.79 -33.48
CA GLU A 51 -14.58 -16.29 -33.73
C GLU A 51 -14.69 -14.75 -33.62
N SER A 52 -13.77 -14.11 -32.91
CA SER A 52 -13.66 -12.65 -32.88
C SER A 52 -13.01 -12.13 -34.16
N ALA A 53 -13.73 -11.30 -34.93
CA ALA A 53 -13.19 -10.68 -36.14
C ALA A 53 -11.93 -9.82 -35.88
N ALA A 54 -11.72 -9.38 -34.64
CA ALA A 54 -10.58 -8.58 -34.21
C ALA A 54 -9.61 -9.35 -33.31
N HIS A 55 -9.60 -10.69 -33.35
CA HIS A 55 -8.73 -11.51 -32.49
C HIS A 55 -7.25 -11.16 -32.61
N GLN A 56 -6.75 -10.87 -33.82
CA GLN A 56 -5.34 -10.52 -34.02
C GLN A 56 -4.99 -9.20 -33.30
N LEU A 57 -5.90 -8.22 -33.32
CA LEU A 57 -5.72 -6.95 -32.62
C LEU A 57 -5.66 -7.18 -31.10
N MET A 58 -6.56 -8.01 -30.58
CA MET A 58 -6.62 -8.32 -29.15
C MET A 58 -5.37 -9.07 -28.69
N ASN A 59 -4.96 -10.10 -29.44
CA ASN A 59 -3.80 -10.91 -29.14
C ASN A 59 -2.49 -10.11 -29.24
N ALA A 60 -2.36 -9.25 -30.25
CA ALA A 60 -1.24 -8.31 -30.35
C ALA A 60 -1.20 -7.34 -29.15
N SER A 61 -2.37 -6.85 -28.71
CA SER A 61 -2.46 -6.01 -27.51
C SER A 61 -1.96 -6.73 -26.26
N PHE A 62 -2.31 -8.00 -26.06
CA PHE A 62 -1.79 -8.81 -24.95
C PHE A 62 -0.25 -8.96 -24.99
N VAL A 63 0.32 -9.20 -26.17
CA VAL A 63 1.78 -9.28 -26.35
C VAL A 63 2.46 -7.94 -26.06
N VAL A 64 1.90 -6.83 -26.56
CA VAL A 64 2.38 -5.48 -26.26
C VAL A 64 2.29 -5.21 -24.75
N GLN A 65 1.19 -5.62 -24.12
CA GLN A 65 1.00 -5.49 -22.68
C GLN A 65 2.10 -6.21 -21.89
N ALA A 66 2.45 -7.45 -22.27
CA ALA A 66 3.54 -8.18 -21.66
C ALA A 66 4.86 -7.41 -21.72
N ALA A 67 5.21 -6.89 -22.90
CA ALA A 67 6.43 -6.13 -23.12
C ALA A 67 6.47 -4.84 -22.28
N LEU A 68 5.34 -4.16 -22.14
CA LEU A 68 5.22 -2.94 -21.34
C LEU A 68 5.34 -3.20 -19.83
N ILE A 69 4.70 -4.26 -19.33
CA ILE A 69 4.79 -4.67 -17.92
C ILE A 69 6.25 -5.02 -17.59
N LEU A 70 6.86 -5.91 -18.37
CA LEU A 70 8.23 -6.37 -18.16
C LEU A 70 9.24 -5.23 -18.35
N GLY A 71 9.11 -4.46 -19.43
CA GLY A 71 9.97 -3.33 -19.73
C GLY A 71 9.96 -2.29 -18.61
N GLY A 72 8.78 -1.91 -18.13
CA GLY A 72 8.67 -0.99 -16.99
C GLY A 72 9.22 -1.58 -15.69
N ALA A 73 8.99 -2.87 -15.41
CA ALA A 73 9.55 -3.53 -14.22
C ALA A 73 11.09 -3.58 -14.25
N LEU A 74 11.70 -3.86 -15.40
CA LEU A 74 13.15 -3.85 -15.58
C LEU A 74 13.72 -2.43 -15.46
N LEU A 75 13.09 -1.44 -16.10
CA LEU A 75 13.50 -0.04 -16.04
C LEU A 75 13.34 0.56 -14.64
N LEU A 76 12.34 0.14 -13.87
CA LEU A 76 12.09 0.62 -12.50
C LEU A 76 12.70 -0.28 -11.42
N ARG A 77 13.40 -1.36 -11.81
CA ARG A 77 13.99 -2.36 -10.89
C ARG A 77 14.76 -1.78 -9.68
N PRO A 78 15.60 -0.74 -9.81
CA PRO A 78 16.30 -0.17 -8.64
C PRO A 78 15.36 0.40 -7.57
N VAL A 79 14.17 0.85 -7.97
CA VAL A 79 13.13 1.30 -7.04
C VAL A 79 12.42 0.12 -6.40
N LEU A 80 12.19 -0.95 -7.17
CA LEU A 80 11.42 -2.13 -6.74
C LEU A 80 12.19 -3.05 -5.79
N LEU A 81 13.53 -3.11 -5.86
CA LEU A 81 14.33 -4.03 -5.03
C LEU A 81 14.54 -3.56 -3.57
N ARG A 82 13.79 -2.57 -3.08
CA ARG A 82 13.98 -1.98 -1.75
C ARG A 82 13.02 -2.58 -0.73
N GLY A 83 13.57 -3.16 0.35
CA GLY A 83 12.79 -3.67 1.48
C GLY A 83 11.76 -4.73 1.08
N ALA A 84 10.53 -4.59 1.58
CA ALA A 84 9.44 -5.55 1.33
C ALA A 84 9.00 -5.67 -0.15
N ALA A 85 9.44 -4.76 -1.02
CA ALA A 85 9.06 -4.76 -2.43
C ALA A 85 9.90 -5.70 -3.33
N GLN A 86 10.89 -6.42 -2.78
CA GLN A 86 11.81 -7.27 -3.54
C GLN A 86 11.12 -8.36 -4.38
N VAL A 87 9.92 -8.78 -3.99
CA VAL A 87 9.12 -9.76 -4.74
C VAL A 87 8.36 -9.15 -5.93
N ALA A 88 8.19 -7.83 -5.97
CA ALA A 88 7.40 -7.16 -7.01
C ALA A 88 7.92 -7.45 -8.45
N PRO A 89 9.23 -7.40 -8.75
CA PRO A 89 9.72 -7.73 -10.09
C PRO A 89 9.42 -9.16 -10.51
N VAL A 90 9.45 -10.12 -9.58
CA VAL A 90 9.16 -11.53 -9.86
C VAL A 90 7.67 -11.70 -10.18
N LEU A 91 6.79 -11.12 -9.35
CA LEU A 91 5.35 -11.19 -9.54
C LEU A 91 4.89 -10.48 -10.82
N LEU A 92 5.43 -9.29 -11.11
CA LEU A 92 5.17 -8.57 -12.35
C LEU A 92 5.77 -9.29 -13.57
N GLY A 93 6.91 -9.96 -13.42
CA GLY A 93 7.48 -10.82 -14.46
C GLY A 93 6.61 -12.04 -14.75
N ALA A 94 6.08 -12.69 -13.71
CA ALA A 94 5.09 -13.77 -13.85
C ALA A 94 3.82 -13.27 -14.55
N ALA A 95 3.34 -12.07 -14.19
CA ALA A 95 2.19 -11.48 -14.85
C ALA A 95 2.46 -11.17 -16.33
N ALA A 96 3.63 -10.59 -16.65
CA ALA A 96 4.03 -10.33 -18.02
C ALA A 96 4.13 -11.63 -18.85
N LEU A 97 4.71 -12.68 -18.30
CA LEU A 97 4.73 -13.99 -18.93
C LEU A 97 3.32 -14.55 -19.12
N GLY A 98 2.45 -14.38 -18.12
CA GLY A 98 1.07 -14.82 -18.17
C GLY A 98 0.29 -14.21 -19.34
N VAL A 99 0.30 -12.88 -19.47
CA VAL A 99 -0.41 -12.20 -20.56
C VAL A 99 0.25 -12.43 -21.92
N LEU A 100 1.56 -12.67 -21.97
CA LEU A 100 2.23 -13.13 -23.19
C LEU A 100 1.67 -14.48 -23.65
N LEU A 101 1.56 -15.45 -22.73
CA LEU A 101 0.99 -16.76 -23.04
C LEU A 101 -0.48 -16.65 -23.48
N VAL A 102 -1.28 -15.80 -22.84
CA VAL A 102 -2.68 -15.54 -23.25
C VAL A 102 -2.75 -15.00 -24.69
N GLY A 103 -1.87 -14.05 -25.05
CA GLY A 103 -1.85 -13.47 -26.40
C GLY A 103 -1.30 -14.40 -27.48
N VAL A 104 -0.30 -15.23 -27.15
CA VAL A 104 0.33 -16.17 -28.10
C VAL A 104 -0.48 -17.45 -28.25
N PHE A 105 -1.14 -17.88 -27.18
CA PHE A 105 -1.96 -19.08 -27.12
C PHE A 105 -3.40 -18.72 -26.74
N PRO A 106 -4.21 -18.25 -27.72
CA PRO A 106 -5.64 -18.09 -27.55
C PRO A 106 -6.34 -19.40 -27.12
N THR A 107 -7.51 -19.25 -26.51
CA THR A 107 -8.26 -20.34 -25.85
C THR A 107 -8.56 -21.52 -26.78
N ASP A 108 -8.79 -21.26 -28.07
CA ASP A 108 -9.08 -22.22 -29.13
C ASP A 108 -7.83 -22.88 -29.74
N SER A 109 -6.64 -22.30 -29.57
CA SER A 109 -5.39 -22.85 -30.08
C SER A 109 -4.69 -23.79 -29.08
N SER A 110 -4.64 -23.40 -27.81
CA SER A 110 -4.05 -24.19 -26.72
C SER A 110 -4.69 -23.82 -25.39
N PRO A 111 -5.82 -24.47 -25.03
CA PRO A 111 -6.56 -24.17 -23.81
C PRO A 111 -5.70 -24.25 -22.54
N THR A 112 -4.78 -25.22 -22.47
CA THR A 112 -3.89 -25.39 -21.32
C THR A 112 -2.88 -24.26 -21.18
N ALA A 113 -2.20 -23.88 -22.27
CA ALA A 113 -1.23 -22.78 -22.22
C ALA A 113 -1.92 -21.45 -21.92
N HIS A 114 -3.12 -21.24 -22.48
CA HIS A 114 -3.98 -20.11 -22.17
C HIS A 114 -4.32 -20.05 -20.68
N ALA A 115 -4.82 -21.15 -20.10
CA ALA A 115 -5.21 -21.22 -18.70
C ALA A 115 -4.03 -20.96 -17.75
N VAL A 116 -2.86 -21.55 -18.04
CA VAL A 116 -1.62 -21.26 -17.29
C VAL A 116 -1.26 -19.78 -17.40
N GLY A 117 -1.36 -19.21 -18.60
CA GLY A 117 -1.12 -17.79 -18.84
C GLY A 117 -2.06 -16.89 -18.02
N ALA A 118 -3.36 -17.18 -18.06
CA ALA A 118 -4.38 -16.45 -17.33
C ALA A 118 -4.12 -16.50 -15.81
N VAL A 119 -3.86 -17.69 -15.24
CA VAL A 119 -3.55 -17.83 -13.80
C VAL A 119 -2.30 -17.04 -13.42
N LEU A 120 -1.22 -17.13 -14.21
CA LEU A 120 0.00 -16.35 -13.96
C LEU A 120 -0.24 -14.85 -14.00
N TYR A 121 -1.03 -14.37 -14.97
CA TYR A 121 -1.40 -12.96 -15.10
C TYR A 121 -2.22 -12.46 -13.92
N LEU A 122 -3.29 -13.17 -13.57
CA LEU A 122 -4.24 -12.75 -12.54
C LEU A 122 -3.61 -12.80 -11.14
N VAL A 123 -2.97 -13.92 -10.78
CA VAL A 123 -2.32 -14.08 -9.47
C VAL A 123 -1.10 -13.17 -9.36
N GLY A 124 -0.23 -13.18 -10.37
CA GLY A 124 0.97 -12.32 -10.41
C GLY A 124 0.62 -10.84 -10.43
N GLY A 125 -0.45 -10.45 -11.10
CA GLY A 125 -0.93 -9.09 -11.18
C GLY A 125 -1.46 -8.56 -9.85
N GLY A 126 -2.40 -9.27 -9.22
CA GLY A 126 -2.96 -8.85 -7.93
C GLY A 126 -1.91 -8.79 -6.82
N LEU A 127 -1.12 -9.86 -6.66
CA LEU A 127 -0.03 -9.89 -5.67
C LEU A 127 1.09 -8.90 -6.02
N GLY A 128 1.37 -8.71 -7.31
CA GLY A 128 2.35 -7.75 -7.81
C GLY A 128 1.99 -6.31 -7.46
N LEU A 129 0.71 -5.94 -7.53
CA LEU A 129 0.23 -4.62 -7.08
C LEU A 129 0.38 -4.41 -5.58
N ILE A 130 0.06 -5.43 -4.77
CA ILE A 130 0.26 -5.38 -3.32
C ILE A 130 1.75 -5.20 -3.00
N ALA A 131 2.64 -5.95 -3.67
CA ALA A 131 4.08 -5.81 -3.51
C ALA A 131 4.57 -4.42 -3.97
N LEU A 132 4.05 -3.91 -5.08
CA LEU A 132 4.38 -2.59 -5.62
C LEU A 132 3.95 -1.45 -4.69
N ALA A 133 2.85 -1.61 -3.95
CA ALA A 133 2.42 -0.66 -2.93
C ALA A 133 3.54 -0.39 -1.92
N TYR A 134 4.24 -1.43 -1.45
CA TYR A 134 5.38 -1.26 -0.52
C TYR A 134 6.55 -0.50 -1.14
N ALA A 135 6.78 -0.63 -2.46
CA ALA A 135 7.84 0.10 -3.16
C ALA A 135 7.56 1.61 -3.23
N VAL A 136 6.27 1.97 -3.40
CA VAL A 136 5.82 3.36 -3.59
C VAL A 136 5.53 4.04 -2.25
N ARG A 137 5.21 3.28 -1.19
CA ARG A 137 4.81 3.81 0.12
C ARG A 137 5.74 4.86 0.73
N PRO A 138 7.08 4.75 0.66
CA PRO A 138 7.97 5.80 1.16
C PRO A 138 7.85 7.15 0.45
N ARG A 139 7.24 7.18 -0.74
CA ARG A 139 7.04 8.41 -1.55
C ARG A 139 5.63 8.96 -1.45
N SER A 140 4.63 8.09 -1.33
CA SER A 140 3.23 8.49 -1.16
C SER A 140 2.42 7.37 -0.53
N GLU A 141 1.88 7.63 0.66
CA GLU A 141 0.97 6.69 1.34
C GLU A 141 -0.36 6.55 0.58
N ALA A 142 -0.89 7.64 0.01
CA ALA A 142 -2.13 7.60 -0.77
C ALA A 142 -2.02 6.71 -2.01
N VAL A 143 -0.93 6.85 -2.80
CA VAL A 143 -0.71 6.00 -3.98
C VAL A 143 -0.49 4.55 -3.55
N ALA A 144 0.31 4.30 -2.51
CA ALA A 144 0.54 2.95 -2.01
C ALA A 144 -0.77 2.28 -1.53
N THR A 145 -1.61 2.99 -0.77
CA THR A 145 -2.91 2.47 -0.34
C THR A 145 -3.80 2.16 -1.54
N THR A 146 -3.82 3.03 -2.55
CA THR A 146 -4.59 2.79 -3.78
C THR A 146 -4.12 1.52 -4.50
N LEU A 147 -2.80 1.33 -4.65
CA LEU A 147 -2.23 0.12 -5.25
C LEU A 147 -2.54 -1.14 -4.45
N ALA A 148 -2.49 -1.07 -3.12
CA ALA A 148 -2.83 -2.19 -2.25
C ALA A 148 -4.32 -2.57 -2.36
N LEU A 149 -5.22 -1.59 -2.43
CA LEU A 149 -6.65 -1.82 -2.64
C LEU A 149 -6.94 -2.42 -4.02
N LEU A 150 -6.32 -1.90 -5.08
CA LEU A 150 -6.42 -2.46 -6.42
C LEU A 150 -5.91 -3.91 -6.46
N GLY A 151 -4.79 -4.19 -5.79
CA GLY A 151 -4.25 -5.54 -5.67
C GLY A 151 -5.17 -6.47 -4.88
N LEU A 152 -5.77 -5.99 -3.78
CA LEU A 152 -6.74 -6.76 -3.02
C LEU A 152 -7.98 -7.09 -3.85
N ILE A 153 -8.54 -6.11 -4.56
CA ILE A 153 -9.67 -6.32 -5.48
C ILE A 153 -9.31 -7.36 -6.54
N ALA A 154 -8.14 -7.22 -7.18
CA ALA A 154 -7.68 -8.16 -8.20
C ALA A 154 -7.52 -9.57 -7.65
N THR A 155 -6.88 -9.74 -6.49
CA THR A 155 -6.67 -11.04 -5.86
C THR A 155 -7.99 -11.67 -5.43
N SER A 156 -8.90 -10.92 -4.81
CA SER A 156 -10.23 -11.42 -4.44
C SER A 156 -11.04 -11.83 -5.66
N ALA A 157 -11.07 -11.00 -6.71
CA ALA A 157 -11.75 -11.32 -7.96
C ALA A 157 -11.10 -12.52 -8.68
N THR A 158 -9.79 -12.69 -8.59
CA THR A 158 -9.07 -13.88 -9.10
C THR A 158 -9.56 -15.13 -8.39
N VAL A 159 -9.68 -15.11 -7.06
CA VAL A 159 -10.21 -16.24 -6.30
C VAL A 159 -11.63 -16.55 -6.74
N PHE A 160 -12.50 -15.54 -6.87
CA PHE A 160 -13.88 -15.74 -7.32
C PHE A 160 -13.95 -16.32 -8.74
N PHE A 161 -13.16 -15.80 -9.67
CA PHE A 161 -13.09 -16.31 -11.04
C PHE A 161 -12.65 -17.78 -11.08
N LEU A 162 -11.55 -18.12 -10.40
CA LEU A 162 -10.99 -19.48 -10.39
C LEU A 162 -11.88 -20.51 -9.66
N THR A 163 -12.75 -20.05 -8.77
CA THR A 163 -13.70 -20.90 -8.03
C THR A 163 -15.11 -20.89 -8.63
N GLY A 164 -15.33 -20.16 -9.74
CA GLY A 164 -16.62 -20.07 -10.41
C GLY A 164 -17.68 -19.25 -9.67
N VAL A 165 -17.28 -18.42 -8.70
CA VAL A 165 -18.19 -17.53 -7.94
C VAL A 165 -18.45 -16.26 -8.74
N THR A 166 -19.22 -16.38 -9.82
CA THR A 166 -19.43 -15.30 -10.81
C THR A 166 -20.84 -14.73 -10.84
N ALA A 167 -21.75 -15.23 -9.98
CA ALA A 167 -23.17 -14.86 -10.00
C ALA A 167 -23.49 -13.36 -9.85
N TYR A 168 -22.58 -12.57 -9.27
CA TYR A 168 -22.80 -11.14 -9.02
C TYR A 168 -22.39 -10.23 -10.18
N LEU A 169 -21.27 -10.54 -10.85
CA LEU A 169 -20.69 -9.72 -11.92
C LEU A 169 -20.79 -10.38 -13.30
N GLY A 170 -21.26 -11.62 -13.36
CA GLY A 170 -21.08 -12.51 -14.50
C GLY A 170 -19.63 -12.99 -14.62
N GLU A 171 -19.39 -13.97 -15.48
CA GLU A 171 -18.06 -14.55 -15.68
C GLU A 171 -17.07 -13.51 -16.24
N GLY A 172 -17.46 -12.82 -17.31
CA GLY A 172 -16.70 -11.72 -17.90
C GLY A 172 -16.47 -10.54 -16.96
N GLY A 173 -17.46 -10.16 -16.14
CA GLY A 173 -17.30 -9.08 -15.18
C GLY A 173 -16.34 -9.44 -14.05
N THR A 174 -16.36 -10.69 -13.61
CA THR A 174 -15.44 -11.20 -12.57
C THR A 174 -14.01 -11.27 -13.10
N GLU A 175 -13.80 -11.73 -14.33
CA GLU A 175 -12.50 -11.71 -15.00
C GLU A 175 -11.95 -10.28 -15.12
N ARG A 176 -12.78 -9.32 -15.55
CA ARG A 176 -12.40 -7.90 -15.65
C ARG A 176 -12.01 -7.31 -14.31
N ALA A 177 -12.75 -7.61 -13.25
CA ALA A 177 -12.41 -7.19 -11.90
C ALA A 177 -11.07 -7.77 -11.43
N ALA A 178 -10.69 -8.96 -11.92
CA ALA A 178 -9.39 -9.57 -11.66
C ALA A 178 -8.26 -9.00 -12.55
N ALA A 179 -8.53 -8.71 -13.82
CA ALA A 179 -7.54 -8.34 -14.83
C ALA A 179 -7.24 -6.83 -14.90
N TYR A 180 -8.27 -5.98 -14.89
CA TYR A 180 -8.15 -4.54 -15.08
C TYR A 180 -7.31 -3.79 -14.03
N PRO A 181 -7.27 -4.20 -12.75
CA PRO A 181 -6.52 -3.44 -11.75
C PRO A 181 -5.02 -3.36 -12.06
N LEU A 182 -4.41 -4.37 -12.70
CA LEU A 182 -2.98 -4.37 -12.98
C LEU A 182 -2.56 -3.20 -13.90
N PRO A 183 -3.08 -3.03 -15.13
CA PRO A 183 -2.72 -1.89 -15.98
C PRO A 183 -3.03 -0.54 -15.33
N LEU A 184 -4.16 -0.42 -14.63
CA LEU A 184 -4.53 0.81 -13.93
C LEU A 184 -3.50 1.15 -12.83
N GLY A 185 -3.13 0.15 -12.03
CA GLY A 185 -2.16 0.30 -10.95
C GLY A 185 -0.75 0.58 -11.47
N LEU A 186 -0.31 -0.07 -12.56
CA LEU A 186 0.97 0.22 -13.19
C LEU A 186 1.01 1.64 -13.75
N ALA A 187 -0.02 2.08 -14.46
CA ALA A 187 -0.11 3.44 -14.98
C ALA A 187 -0.05 4.49 -13.85
N LEU A 188 -0.81 4.26 -12.76
CA LEU A 188 -0.78 5.10 -11.57
C LEU A 188 0.62 5.14 -10.92
N ALA A 189 1.23 3.97 -10.72
CA ALA A 189 2.56 3.86 -10.11
C ALA A 189 3.63 4.52 -10.99
N GLY A 190 3.58 4.34 -12.32
CA GLY A 190 4.48 4.98 -13.27
C GLY A 190 4.37 6.50 -13.22
N ALA A 191 3.15 7.03 -13.30
CA ALA A 191 2.89 8.47 -13.19
C ALA A 191 3.36 9.04 -11.82
N ALA A 192 3.08 8.34 -10.73
CA ALA A 192 3.51 8.73 -9.39
C ALA A 192 5.04 8.72 -9.24
N LEU A 193 5.72 7.66 -9.69
CA LEU A 193 7.18 7.56 -9.63
C LEU A 193 7.87 8.60 -10.50
N TRP A 194 7.30 8.94 -11.66
CA TRP A 194 7.79 10.06 -12.49
C TRP A 194 7.67 11.38 -11.73
N ARG A 195 6.50 11.68 -11.17
CA ARG A 195 6.24 12.97 -10.49
C ARG A 195 7.03 13.11 -9.19
N LEU A 196 7.05 12.06 -8.37
CA LEU A 196 7.64 12.04 -7.04
C LEU A 196 9.15 11.71 -7.07
N GLY A 197 9.65 11.04 -8.11
CA GLY A 197 11.08 10.80 -8.29
C GLY A 197 11.92 12.07 -8.53
N ARG A 198 11.26 13.22 -8.72
CA ARG A 198 11.87 14.55 -8.78
C ARG A 198 12.01 15.21 -7.40
N ILE A 199 11.40 14.64 -6.36
CA ILE A 199 11.42 15.16 -5.00
C ILE A 199 12.40 14.30 -4.19
N PRO A 200 13.46 14.87 -3.60
CA PRO A 200 14.33 14.12 -2.69
C PRO A 200 13.48 13.49 -1.59
N VAL A 201 13.63 12.17 -1.39
CA VAL A 201 13.04 11.51 -0.22
C VAL A 201 13.83 12.03 0.97
N ASP A 202 13.16 12.82 1.80
CA ASP A 202 13.72 13.39 3.02
C ASP A 202 14.11 12.25 3.95
N THR A 203 15.36 11.82 3.87
CA THR A 203 15.92 10.68 4.64
C THR A 203 15.98 10.97 6.13
N GLU A 204 15.65 12.19 6.55
CA GLU A 204 15.67 12.62 7.94
C GLU A 204 14.33 12.44 8.66
N ARG A 205 13.24 12.07 7.98
CA ARG A 205 11.99 11.80 8.69
C ARG A 205 12.13 10.54 9.54
N PRO A 206 12.08 10.66 10.88
CA PRO A 206 12.26 9.53 11.77
C PRO A 206 11.21 8.45 11.45
N SER A 207 11.62 7.18 11.54
CA SER A 207 10.69 6.08 11.27
C SER A 207 9.49 6.14 12.23
N ARG A 208 8.32 5.63 11.84
CA ARG A 208 7.14 5.57 12.76
C ARG A 208 7.46 4.89 14.10
N ARG A 209 8.49 4.04 14.14
CA ARG A 209 9.00 3.42 15.36
C ARG A 209 9.79 4.43 16.20
N GLU A 210 10.72 5.16 15.59
CA GLU A 210 11.46 6.25 16.26
C GLU A 210 10.52 7.38 16.74
N GLU A 211 9.48 7.72 15.98
CA GLU A 211 8.46 8.67 16.42
C GLU A 211 7.71 8.17 17.66
N ARG A 212 7.38 6.88 17.72
CA ARG A 212 6.75 6.26 18.90
C ARG A 212 7.69 6.21 20.09
N GLU A 213 8.96 5.90 19.86
CA GLU A 213 10.00 5.88 20.90
C GLU A 213 10.26 7.30 21.45
N ARG A 214 10.31 8.32 20.58
CA ARG A 214 10.39 9.73 20.97
C ARG A 214 9.15 10.18 21.75
N ALA A 215 7.96 9.87 21.26
CA ALA A 215 6.71 10.20 21.96
C ALA A 215 6.62 9.51 23.34
N ARG A 216 7.15 8.29 23.46
CA ARG A 216 7.25 7.59 24.74
C ARG A 216 8.26 8.28 25.67
N ALA A 217 9.45 8.61 25.17
CA ALA A 217 10.48 9.31 25.93
C ALA A 217 10.00 10.70 26.42
N GLU A 218 9.26 11.42 25.58
CA GLU A 218 8.65 12.70 25.95
C GLU A 218 7.58 12.54 27.05
N ARG A 219 6.75 11.50 26.99
CA ARG A 219 5.77 11.20 28.05
C ARG A 219 6.45 10.88 29.37
N GLU A 220 7.51 10.08 29.33
CA GLU A 220 8.30 9.74 30.51
C GLU A 220 9.02 10.96 31.09
N ALA A 221 9.53 11.87 30.25
CA ALA A 221 10.12 13.13 30.69
C ALA A 221 9.09 14.05 31.35
N ARG A 222 7.88 14.18 30.76
CA ARG A 222 6.78 14.96 31.36
C ARG A 222 6.31 14.37 32.70
N ALA A 223 6.29 13.04 32.82
CA ALA A 223 5.97 12.37 34.07
C ALA A 223 7.02 12.68 35.15
N ARG A 224 8.32 12.60 34.82
CA ARG A 224 9.41 12.96 35.75
C ARG A 224 9.29 14.39 36.27
N VAL A 225 9.09 15.36 35.37
CA VAL A 225 8.92 16.79 35.75
C VAL A 225 7.71 16.98 36.66
N ARG A 226 6.59 16.31 36.37
CA ARG A 226 5.39 16.37 37.22
C ARG A 226 5.65 15.79 38.60
N ASP A 227 6.31 14.65 38.69
CA ASP A 227 6.56 13.97 39.95
C ASP A 227 7.57 14.76 40.82
N GLU A 228 8.57 15.40 40.20
CA GLU A 228 9.48 16.36 40.85
C GLU A 228 8.73 17.59 41.39
N ALA A 229 7.80 18.16 40.63
CA ALA A 229 6.98 19.29 41.07
C ALA A 229 6.06 18.93 42.25
N LEU A 230 5.50 17.71 42.28
CA LEU A 230 4.72 17.20 43.39
C LEU A 230 5.58 16.97 44.65
N ALA A 231 6.82 16.50 44.49
CA ALA A 231 7.77 16.34 45.59
C ALA A 231 8.22 17.69 46.17
N ALA A 232 8.45 18.69 45.31
CA ALA A 232 8.78 20.06 45.75
C ALA A 232 7.61 20.72 46.51
N GLY A 233 6.36 20.45 46.11
CA GLY A 233 5.17 20.96 46.79
C GLY A 233 4.88 20.33 48.15
N THR A 234 5.27 19.07 48.37
CA THR A 234 5.06 18.37 49.65
C THR A 234 6.13 18.66 50.71
N GLY A 235 7.29 19.18 50.32
CA GLY A 235 8.37 19.57 51.24
C GLY A 235 8.14 20.87 52.04
N SER A 236 7.12 21.67 51.70
CA SER A 236 6.89 23.00 52.32
C SER A 236 5.91 23.00 53.51
N THR A 237 5.31 21.87 53.88
CA THR A 237 4.43 21.76 55.06
C THR A 237 5.13 21.03 56.20
N ARG A 238 6.05 21.72 56.88
CA ARG A 238 6.55 21.33 58.20
C ARG A 238 6.09 22.37 59.21
N PRO A 239 5.18 22.06 60.16
CA PRO A 239 4.78 23.02 61.18
C PRO A 239 5.98 23.33 62.08
N ALA A 240 6.37 24.59 62.16
CA ALA A 240 7.33 25.07 63.15
C ALA A 240 6.66 25.08 64.53
N ALA A 241 7.04 24.15 65.40
CA ALA A 241 6.73 24.24 66.82
C ALA A 241 7.86 25.02 67.51
N HIS A 242 7.54 26.26 67.86
CA HIS A 242 8.36 27.17 68.65
C HIS A 242 8.58 26.58 70.06
N GLY A 243 9.84 26.48 70.47
CA GLY A 243 10.21 26.39 71.88
C GLY A 243 10.28 27.78 72.50
N SER A 244 9.91 27.88 73.77
CA SER A 244 10.31 28.97 74.65
C SER A 244 10.45 28.43 76.08
N ASP A 245 11.71 28.27 76.46
CA ASP A 245 12.36 28.63 77.71
C ASP A 245 11.69 28.39 79.07
N GLU A 246 12.45 27.58 79.80
CA GLU A 246 12.54 27.30 81.23
C GLU A 246 12.80 28.57 82.06
N ILE A 247 11.97 28.82 83.09
CA ILE A 247 12.33 29.65 84.26
C ILE A 247 11.91 28.89 85.52
N ASP A 248 12.91 28.54 86.31
CA ASP A 248 12.84 28.01 87.67
C ASP A 248 12.71 29.14 88.70
N ALA A 249 11.79 29.00 89.68
CA ALA A 249 11.98 29.40 91.08
C ALA A 249 10.71 29.23 91.96
N GLY A 250 10.82 28.40 92.99
CA GLY A 250 10.37 28.75 94.36
C GLY A 250 8.93 28.42 94.81
N ALA A 251 8.80 27.40 95.68
CA ALA A 251 7.65 27.20 96.57
C ALA A 251 7.86 27.95 97.93
N PRO A 252 6.94 27.89 98.92
CA PRO A 252 5.51 28.25 98.95
C PRO A 252 5.17 29.24 100.11
N ARG A 253 3.96 29.85 100.17
CA ARG A 253 3.26 30.24 101.44
C ARG A 253 1.82 30.79 101.25
N SER A 254 0.87 30.06 101.85
CA SER A 254 -0.31 30.46 102.67
C SER A 254 -1.03 31.83 102.54
N GLY A 255 -2.31 31.78 102.09
CA GLY A 255 -3.55 32.45 102.60
C GLY A 255 -3.68 33.99 102.68
N PRO A 256 -4.87 34.59 102.98
CA PRO A 256 -6.21 34.02 103.19
C PRO A 256 -7.39 34.81 102.53
N ALA A 257 -8.61 34.24 102.70
CA ALA A 257 -9.92 34.88 102.96
C ALA A 257 -10.74 35.60 101.86
N ARG A 258 -12.04 35.25 101.85
CA ARG A 258 -13.20 35.84 101.15
C ARG A 258 -13.54 37.26 101.66
N PRO A 259 -14.38 38.02 100.92
CA PRO A 259 -15.82 38.17 101.26
C PRO A 259 -16.74 37.97 100.02
N ARG A 260 -17.97 37.41 100.17
CA ARG A 260 -19.30 38.11 100.21
C ARG A 260 -19.46 39.15 99.08
N ASP A 261 -20.41 39.05 98.16
CA ASP A 261 -21.84 38.69 98.27
C ASP A 261 -22.34 37.65 97.26
#